data_AF-A0AAW7X3S3-F1
#
_entry.id   AF-A0AAW7X3S3-F1
#
_cell.length_a   1.000
_cell.length_b   1.000
_cell.length_c   1.000
_cell.angle_alpha   90.00
_cell.angle_beta   90.00
_cell.angle_gamma   90.00
#
_symmetry.space_group_name_H-M   'P 1'
#
loop_
_entity.id
_entity.type
_entity.pdbx_description
1 polymer ?
#
loop_
_entity_poly.entity_id
_entity_poly.type
_entity_poly.pdbx_seq_one_letter_code
_entity_poly.pdbx_strand_id
1 'polypeptide(L)'
;MLFSSFHAGAWSLAWHGTIACSALDGASEGQQKTLIAYANVLSSEFSAERKDWQRRTRYEIKKPGSSAALAEKAAYEAAWLAAWPDLIRSQKLSVLFKAVGATTPANLAAYKNHTTSTWHYHNVFYDSNNKLLLSCNKKNRGKLYAALSALESSLQSDLSVNQQAIVFAFYIHFVGDAHQPLHNVSRANKHCEHDRGGNTYCLKKKGAKCSLNAHQFWDLAAFNPVEPIDIQPVKHKAACGTSPVWVSDLLAEAKELVVSLYPKNDDFNNAKYRSNAKSIAKSRVEMAASRTAQIMKCYLRDTKK
;
A
#
# COMPACT_ATOMS: atom_id res chain seq x y z
N MET A 1 -14.97 19.34 2.68
CA MET A 1 -13.58 18.86 2.46
C MET A 1 -13.07 18.35 3.80
N LEU A 2 -13.05 17.03 4.00
CA LEU A 2 -12.93 16.38 5.31
C LEU A 2 -11.48 16.25 5.83
N PHE A 3 -10.48 16.72 5.09
CA PHE A 3 -9.09 16.45 5.43
C PHE A 3 -8.22 17.70 5.29
N SER A 4 -7.83 18.24 6.44
CA SER A 4 -6.78 19.23 6.56
C SER A 4 -5.45 18.63 6.10
N SER A 5 -4.69 19.43 5.35
CA SER A 5 -3.27 19.28 4.99
C SER A 5 -2.47 18.30 5.87
N PHE A 6 -2.32 17.05 5.39
CA PHE A 6 -1.58 15.99 6.08
C PHE A 6 -0.06 16.22 6.01
N HIS A 7 0.66 15.81 7.06
CA HIS A 7 2.12 15.89 7.14
C HIS A 7 2.73 14.48 6.95
N ALA A 8 3.71 14.37 6.05
CA ALA A 8 4.70 13.29 5.82
C ALA A 8 4.27 11.90 5.31
N GLY A 9 4.25 11.78 3.98
CA GLY A 9 4.89 10.69 3.27
C GLY A 9 4.08 9.53 2.72
N ALA A 10 3.87 9.49 1.39
CA ALA A 10 3.01 8.47 0.79
C ALA A 10 3.59 7.07 0.76
N TRP A 11 2.76 6.07 1.10
CA TRP A 11 3.13 4.67 1.38
C TRP A 11 3.74 4.42 2.76
N SER A 12 3.84 5.44 3.60
CA SER A 12 3.97 5.22 5.04
C SER A 12 2.66 4.67 5.64
N LEU A 13 2.76 4.19 6.88
CA LEU A 13 1.63 3.72 7.68
C LEU A 13 0.44 4.69 7.69
N ALA A 14 0.69 6.01 7.72
CA ALA A 14 -0.37 7.01 7.70
C ALA A 14 -0.99 7.19 6.30
N TRP A 15 -0.20 7.07 5.23
CA TRP A 15 -0.66 7.38 3.88
C TRP A 15 -1.27 6.23 3.10
N HIS A 16 -0.92 4.97 3.38
CA HIS A 16 -1.83 3.88 3.02
C HIS A 16 -3.24 4.19 3.55
N GLY A 17 -3.28 4.78 4.74
CA GLY A 17 -4.52 5.24 5.32
C GLY A 17 -5.18 6.39 4.56
N THR A 18 -4.43 7.45 4.22
CA THR A 18 -4.96 8.57 3.42
C THR A 18 -5.51 8.12 2.08
N ILE A 19 -4.86 7.15 1.42
CA ILE A 19 -5.27 6.64 0.11
C ILE A 19 -6.58 5.87 0.19
N ALA A 20 -6.72 5.03 1.23
CA ALA A 20 -7.97 4.36 1.51
C ALA A 20 -9.08 5.34 1.92
N CYS A 21 -8.77 6.37 2.71
CA CYS A 21 -9.73 7.45 3.03
C CYS A 21 -10.23 8.17 1.78
N SER A 22 -9.32 8.62 0.92
CA SER A 22 -9.65 9.30 -0.33
C SER A 22 -10.46 8.41 -1.27
N ALA A 23 -10.14 7.11 -1.31
CA ALA A 23 -10.86 6.12 -2.10
C ALA A 23 -12.31 5.86 -1.64
N LEU A 24 -12.62 6.16 -0.37
CA LEU A 24 -13.96 5.97 0.20
C LEU A 24 -14.95 7.05 -0.24
N ASP A 25 -14.47 8.15 -0.86
CA ASP A 25 -15.36 9.19 -1.39
C ASP A 25 -16.31 8.61 -2.44
N GLY A 26 -17.62 8.72 -2.17
CA GLY A 26 -18.67 8.13 -3.01
C GLY A 26 -19.10 6.70 -2.64
N ALA A 27 -18.56 6.10 -1.56
CA ALA A 27 -19.07 4.83 -1.03
C ALA A 27 -20.47 4.99 -0.42
N SER A 28 -21.35 4.01 -0.64
CA SER A 28 -22.70 3.98 -0.05
C SER A 28 -22.66 3.87 1.48
N GLU A 29 -23.79 4.17 2.14
CA GLU A 29 -23.92 3.96 3.60
C GLU A 29 -23.68 2.48 3.99
N GLY A 30 -24.13 1.54 3.17
CA GLY A 30 -23.93 0.10 3.39
C GLY A 30 -22.45 -0.30 3.27
N GLN A 31 -21.75 0.19 2.26
CA GLN A 31 -20.30 0.01 2.10
C GLN A 31 -19.51 0.59 3.27
N GLN A 32 -19.88 1.79 3.75
CA GLN A 32 -19.27 2.39 4.93
C GLN A 32 -19.45 1.51 6.17
N LYS A 33 -20.65 0.94 6.37
CA LYS A 33 -20.92 -0.01 7.48
C LYS A 33 -20.13 -1.32 7.35
N THR A 34 -20.08 -1.92 6.16
CA THR A 34 -19.30 -3.14 5.91
C THR A 34 -17.82 -2.91 6.19
N LEU A 35 -17.28 -1.77 5.76
CA LEU A 35 -15.89 -1.42 6.02
C LEU A 35 -15.60 -1.26 7.53
N ILE A 36 -16.50 -0.60 8.28
CA ILE A 36 -16.39 -0.52 9.74
C ILE A 36 -16.45 -1.92 10.37
N ALA A 37 -17.32 -2.80 9.87
CA ALA A 37 -17.41 -4.18 10.36
C ALA A 37 -16.08 -4.95 10.16
N TYR A 38 -15.44 -4.82 8.99
CA TYR A 38 -14.12 -5.42 8.75
C TYR A 38 -13.06 -4.86 9.72
N ALA A 39 -13.06 -3.55 9.93
CA ALA A 39 -12.12 -2.91 10.85
C ALA A 39 -12.34 -3.34 12.30
N ASN A 40 -13.58 -3.60 12.71
CA ASN A 40 -13.92 -4.13 14.03
C ASN A 40 -13.39 -5.55 14.23
N VAL A 41 -13.49 -6.43 13.23
CA VAL A 41 -12.88 -7.78 13.28
C VAL A 41 -11.38 -7.67 13.53
N LEU A 42 -10.68 -6.80 12.80
CA LEU A 42 -9.24 -6.65 13.01
C LEU A 42 -8.92 -5.97 14.36
N SER A 43 -9.73 -5.02 14.79
CA SER A 43 -9.49 -4.29 16.04
C SER A 43 -9.73 -5.15 17.29
N SER A 44 -10.63 -6.15 17.23
CA SER A 44 -10.86 -7.06 18.36
C SER A 44 -9.65 -7.98 18.57
N GLU A 45 -9.14 -8.57 17.49
CA GLU A 45 -8.05 -9.56 17.58
C GLU A 45 -6.65 -8.93 17.60
N PHE A 46 -6.46 -7.79 16.94
CA PHE A 46 -5.17 -7.11 16.78
C PHE A 46 -5.15 -5.75 17.49
N SER A 47 -5.66 -5.74 18.73
CA SER A 47 -5.80 -4.50 19.52
C SER A 47 -4.45 -3.83 19.85
N ALA A 48 -3.36 -4.61 19.93
CA ALA A 48 -2.02 -4.08 20.16
C ALA A 48 -1.52 -3.31 18.92
N GLU A 49 -1.68 -3.89 17.73
CA GLU A 49 -1.36 -3.25 16.46
C GLU A 49 -2.24 -2.03 16.22
N ARG A 50 -3.53 -2.09 16.60
CA ARG A 50 -4.45 -0.94 16.54
C ARG A 50 -3.94 0.21 17.40
N LYS A 51 -3.51 -0.06 18.64
CA LYS A 51 -2.94 0.96 19.53
C LYS A 51 -1.60 1.50 19.00
N ASP A 52 -0.76 0.64 18.42
CA ASP A 52 0.50 1.08 17.80
C ASP A 52 0.25 2.01 16.63
N TRP A 53 -0.67 1.66 15.74
CA TRP A 53 -1.12 2.50 14.63
C TRP A 53 -1.61 3.86 15.13
N GLN A 54 -2.59 3.87 16.05
CA GLN A 54 -3.13 5.11 16.62
C GLN A 54 -2.04 6.00 17.21
N ARG A 55 -1.07 5.41 17.92
CA ARG A 55 0.04 6.14 18.51
C ARG A 55 0.94 6.76 17.43
N ARG A 56 1.25 6.01 16.38
CA ARG A 56 2.20 6.39 15.32
C ARG A 56 1.61 7.36 14.30
N THR A 57 0.30 7.38 14.14
CA THR A 57 -0.38 8.22 13.13
C THR A 57 -1.24 9.33 13.76
N ARG A 58 -1.12 9.61 15.07
CA ARG A 58 -2.03 10.54 15.78
C ARG A 58 -1.96 12.00 15.30
N TYR A 59 -0.85 12.40 14.68
CA TYR A 59 -0.67 13.77 14.21
C TYR A 59 -1.15 13.93 12.76
N GLU A 60 -1.22 12.81 12.06
CA GLU A 60 -1.60 12.71 10.66
C GLU A 60 -3.11 12.38 10.57
N ILE A 61 -3.59 11.38 11.31
CA ILE A 61 -4.96 10.87 11.22
C ILE A 61 -5.69 11.14 12.54
N LYS A 62 -6.57 12.15 12.52
CA LYS A 62 -7.39 12.49 13.68
C LYS A 62 -8.47 11.43 13.89
N LYS A 63 -8.56 10.91 15.12
CA LYS A 63 -9.64 10.01 15.51
C LYS A 63 -10.97 10.77 15.54
N PRO A 64 -12.03 10.26 14.87
CA PRO A 64 -13.35 10.88 14.89
C PRO A 64 -13.97 10.83 16.29
N GLY A 65 -14.77 11.85 16.61
CA GLY A 65 -15.56 11.89 17.85
C GLY A 65 -16.72 10.87 17.84
N SER A 66 -17.34 10.64 19.00
CA SER A 66 -18.49 9.73 19.12
C SER A 66 -19.68 10.18 18.27
N SER A 67 -19.90 11.49 18.14
CA SER A 67 -20.95 12.11 17.32
C SER A 67 -20.58 12.32 15.84
N ALA A 68 -19.37 11.91 15.42
CA ALA A 68 -18.94 12.06 14.04
C ALA A 68 -19.85 11.30 13.06
N ALA A 69 -19.98 11.84 11.85
CA ALA A 69 -20.76 11.24 10.77
C ALA A 69 -20.21 9.85 10.40
N LEU A 70 -21.07 8.99 9.85
CA LEU A 70 -20.69 7.63 9.45
C LEU A 70 -19.50 7.63 8.48
N ALA A 71 -19.51 8.53 7.49
CA ALA A 71 -18.44 8.64 6.51
C ALA A 71 -17.07 8.98 7.14
N GLU A 72 -17.05 9.81 8.18
CA GLU A 72 -15.81 10.16 8.90
C GLU A 72 -15.27 8.97 9.70
N LYS A 73 -16.17 8.23 10.37
CA LYS A 73 -15.83 6.98 11.07
C LYS A 73 -15.31 5.93 10.10
N ALA A 74 -16.00 5.73 8.97
CA ALA A 74 -15.59 4.79 7.95
C ALA A 74 -14.25 5.17 7.31
N ALA A 75 -13.98 6.45 7.06
CA ALA A 75 -12.68 6.88 6.56
C ALA A 75 -11.55 6.53 7.56
N TYR A 76 -11.74 6.82 8.85
CA TYR A 76 -10.78 6.44 9.89
C TYR A 76 -10.52 4.94 9.94
N GLU A 77 -11.56 4.13 9.78
CA GLU A 77 -11.43 2.68 9.73
C GLU A 77 -10.79 2.16 8.44
N ALA A 78 -11.03 2.83 7.30
CA ALA A 78 -10.39 2.52 6.04
C ALA A 78 -8.88 2.73 6.18
N ALA A 79 -8.50 3.79 6.90
CA ALA A 79 -7.11 4.08 7.14
C ALA A 79 -6.39 2.99 7.94
N TRP A 80 -7.06 2.47 8.95
CA TRP A 80 -6.57 1.36 9.74
C TRP A 80 -6.43 0.07 8.94
N LEU A 81 -7.46 -0.30 8.18
CA LEU A 81 -7.43 -1.51 7.34
C LEU A 81 -6.24 -1.47 6.37
N ALA A 82 -6.00 -0.31 5.76
CA ALA A 82 -4.90 -0.13 4.82
C ALA A 82 -3.51 -0.10 5.51
N ALA A 83 -3.43 0.25 6.79
CA ALA A 83 -2.17 0.31 7.53
C ALA A 83 -1.80 -1.02 8.22
N TRP A 84 -2.80 -1.83 8.57
CA TRP A 84 -2.63 -3.06 9.35
C TRP A 84 -1.62 -4.06 8.75
N PRO A 85 -1.58 -4.32 7.42
CA PRO A 85 -0.64 -5.26 6.83
C PRO A 85 0.84 -5.01 7.17
N ASP A 86 1.26 -3.74 7.24
CA ASP A 86 2.63 -3.38 7.60
C ASP A 86 3.01 -3.77 9.03
N LEU A 87 2.03 -3.73 9.94
CA LEU A 87 2.23 -4.04 11.36
C LEU A 87 2.28 -5.54 11.61
N ILE A 88 1.66 -6.33 10.73
CA ILE A 88 1.43 -7.76 10.93
C ILE A 88 2.33 -8.65 10.06
N ARG A 89 3.12 -8.07 9.15
CA ARG A 89 3.84 -8.76 8.07
C ARG A 89 4.82 -9.86 8.48
N SER A 90 5.19 -9.94 9.76
CA SER A 90 6.07 -10.96 10.32
C SER A 90 5.33 -12.21 10.81
N GLN A 91 4.00 -12.16 10.91
CA GLN A 91 3.17 -13.28 11.32
C GLN A 91 2.85 -14.19 10.13
N LYS A 92 2.69 -15.49 10.41
CA LYS A 92 2.27 -16.46 9.37
C LYS A 92 0.81 -16.23 9.00
N LEU A 93 0.49 -16.33 7.72
CA LEU A 93 -0.86 -16.09 7.22
C LEU A 93 -1.93 -16.95 7.91
N SER A 94 -1.64 -18.23 8.19
CA SER A 94 -2.57 -19.12 8.90
C SER A 94 -2.86 -18.68 10.32
N VAL A 95 -1.90 -18.04 10.99
CA VAL A 95 -2.08 -17.52 12.36
C VAL A 95 -3.06 -16.35 12.33
N LEU A 96 -2.96 -15.48 11.32
CA LEU A 96 -3.87 -14.35 11.15
C LEU A 96 -5.31 -14.78 10.95
N PHE A 97 -5.56 -15.73 10.04
CA PHE A 97 -6.91 -16.25 9.82
C PHE A 97 -7.43 -17.00 11.07
N LYS A 98 -6.58 -17.79 11.74
CA LYS A 98 -6.97 -18.49 12.97
C LYS A 98 -7.36 -17.52 14.08
N ALA A 99 -6.66 -16.39 14.22
CA ALA A 99 -6.96 -15.39 15.24
C ALA A 99 -8.39 -14.86 15.12
N VAL A 100 -8.87 -14.63 13.89
CA VAL A 100 -10.26 -14.21 13.63
C VAL A 100 -11.24 -15.39 13.50
N GLY A 101 -10.90 -16.56 14.05
CA GLY A 101 -11.77 -17.74 14.03
C GLY A 101 -12.04 -18.32 12.63
N ALA A 102 -11.15 -18.08 11.66
CA ALA A 102 -11.31 -18.50 10.27
C ALA A 102 -10.18 -19.42 9.80
N THR A 103 -10.43 -20.14 8.71
CA THR A 103 -9.40 -20.89 7.97
C THR A 103 -8.82 -20.02 6.85
N THR A 104 -7.59 -20.31 6.42
CA THR A 104 -7.00 -19.66 5.25
C THR A 104 -7.80 -20.02 3.99
N PRO A 105 -8.26 -19.03 3.19
CA PRO A 105 -8.98 -19.26 1.95
C PRO A 105 -8.20 -20.14 0.96
N ALA A 106 -8.91 -20.90 0.12
CA ALA A 106 -8.31 -21.83 -0.84
C ALA A 106 -7.28 -21.16 -1.77
N ASN A 107 -7.60 -19.99 -2.33
CA ASN A 107 -6.69 -19.22 -3.20
C ASN A 107 -5.43 -18.73 -2.48
N LEU A 108 -5.41 -18.73 -1.15
CA LEU A 108 -4.26 -18.34 -0.32
C LEU A 108 -3.61 -19.54 0.37
N ALA A 109 -4.05 -20.78 0.11
CA ALA A 109 -3.59 -21.97 0.83
C ALA A 109 -2.09 -22.23 0.68
N ALA A 110 -1.52 -21.92 -0.50
CA ALA A 110 -0.08 -22.03 -0.76
C ALA A 110 0.77 -21.14 0.16
N TYR A 111 0.18 -20.07 0.70
CA TYR A 111 0.88 -19.11 1.55
C TYR A 111 0.62 -19.30 3.04
N LYS A 112 -0.23 -20.25 3.45
CA LYS A 112 -0.68 -20.40 4.84
C LYS A 112 0.46 -20.43 5.87
N ASN A 113 1.57 -21.09 5.54
CA ASN A 113 2.73 -21.27 6.44
C ASN A 113 3.81 -20.18 6.29
N HIS A 114 3.57 -19.17 5.45
CA HIS A 114 4.51 -18.09 5.16
C HIS A 114 4.07 -16.78 5.81
N THR A 115 5.04 -15.89 6.04
CA THR A 115 4.75 -14.50 6.40
C THR A 115 4.46 -13.68 5.15
N THR A 116 3.80 -12.52 5.32
CA THR A 116 3.47 -11.63 4.20
C THR A 116 4.56 -10.59 3.91
N SER A 117 5.72 -10.64 4.58
CA SER A 117 6.82 -9.67 4.38
C SER A 117 7.31 -9.59 2.93
N THR A 118 7.24 -10.68 2.17
CA THR A 118 7.64 -10.70 0.74
C THR A 118 6.55 -10.20 -0.20
N TRP A 119 5.34 -9.96 0.30
CA TRP A 119 4.21 -9.50 -0.51
C TRP A 119 4.24 -8.00 -0.75
N HIS A 120 4.96 -7.22 0.05
CA HIS A 120 5.05 -5.76 -0.09
C HIS A 120 5.86 -5.28 -1.31
N TYR A 121 6.53 -6.19 -2.02
CA TYR A 121 7.40 -5.81 -3.13
C TYR A 121 7.50 -6.87 -4.22
N HIS A 122 8.02 -6.43 -5.35
CA HIS A 122 8.55 -7.22 -6.45
C HIS A 122 9.85 -6.52 -6.91
N ASN A 123 10.89 -7.26 -7.30
CA ASN A 123 12.12 -6.62 -7.79
C ASN A 123 12.38 -6.97 -9.25
N VAL A 124 12.22 -5.97 -10.12
CA VAL A 124 12.87 -5.94 -11.44
C VAL A 124 14.21 -5.23 -11.30
N PHE A 125 15.28 -5.85 -11.79
CA PHE A 125 16.64 -5.37 -11.57
C PHE A 125 17.16 -4.55 -12.74
N TYR A 126 17.70 -3.38 -12.46
CA TYR A 126 18.32 -2.49 -13.44
C TYR A 126 19.72 -2.07 -12.97
N ASP A 127 20.64 -1.82 -13.91
CA ASP A 127 21.95 -1.25 -13.58
C ASP A 127 21.89 0.27 -13.33
N SER A 128 23.05 0.88 -13.07
CA SER A 128 23.17 2.32 -12.86
C SER A 128 22.81 3.19 -14.07
N ASN A 129 22.74 2.59 -15.25
CA ASN A 129 22.36 3.25 -16.50
C ASN A 129 20.92 2.90 -16.90
N ASN A 130 20.12 2.35 -15.96
CA ASN A 130 18.76 1.90 -16.17
C ASN A 130 18.62 0.78 -17.22
N LYS A 131 19.66 -0.02 -17.44
CA LYS A 131 19.60 -1.21 -18.29
C LYS A 131 19.06 -2.40 -17.51
N LEU A 132 18.06 -3.09 -18.07
CA LEU A 132 17.46 -4.27 -17.47
C LEU A 132 18.47 -5.42 -17.32
N LEU A 133 18.53 -6.00 -16.12
CA LEU A 133 19.42 -7.11 -15.74
C LEU A 133 18.63 -8.41 -15.56
N LEU A 134 18.20 -9.03 -16.68
CA LEU A 134 17.43 -10.27 -16.67
C LEU A 134 18.11 -11.43 -15.93
N SER A 135 19.45 -11.48 -15.95
CA SER A 135 20.25 -12.48 -15.22
C SER A 135 20.01 -12.44 -13.70
N CYS A 136 19.59 -11.30 -13.16
CA CYS A 136 19.35 -11.11 -11.74
C CYS A 136 17.95 -11.49 -11.28
N ASN A 137 17.01 -11.79 -12.20
CA ASN A 137 15.62 -12.13 -11.84
C ASN A 137 15.49 -13.29 -10.84
N LYS A 138 16.45 -14.24 -10.84
CA LYS A 138 16.50 -15.34 -9.84
C LYS A 138 16.69 -14.85 -8.40
N LYS A 139 17.15 -13.62 -8.18
CA LYS A 139 17.28 -12.97 -6.86
C LYS A 139 15.99 -12.32 -6.40
N ASN A 140 14.99 -12.15 -7.27
CA ASN A 140 13.70 -11.60 -6.87
C ASN A 140 12.99 -12.56 -5.92
N ARG A 141 12.75 -12.12 -4.69
CA ARG A 141 11.98 -12.85 -3.66
C ARG A 141 10.57 -12.28 -3.48
N GLY A 142 10.28 -11.15 -4.11
CA GLY A 142 9.02 -10.44 -3.98
C GLY A 142 7.85 -11.18 -4.62
N LYS A 143 6.70 -11.10 -3.98
CA LYS A 143 5.47 -11.82 -4.32
C LYS A 143 4.28 -10.90 -4.57
N LEU A 144 4.48 -9.58 -4.59
CA LEU A 144 3.42 -8.57 -4.69
C LEU A 144 2.32 -8.89 -5.71
N TYR A 145 2.67 -9.07 -6.98
CA TYR A 145 1.68 -9.37 -8.03
C TYR A 145 0.99 -10.73 -7.87
N ALA A 146 1.69 -11.75 -7.37
CA ALA A 146 1.10 -13.04 -7.10
C ALA A 146 0.14 -12.99 -5.89
N ALA A 147 0.46 -12.17 -4.89
CA ALA A 147 -0.40 -11.91 -3.74
C ALA A 147 -1.65 -11.12 -4.16
N LEU A 148 -1.51 -10.04 -4.95
CA LEU A 148 -2.63 -9.28 -5.49
C LEU A 148 -3.63 -10.17 -6.25
N SER A 149 -3.14 -11.02 -7.15
CA SER A 149 -3.98 -11.95 -7.91
C SER A 149 -4.71 -12.97 -7.00
N ALA A 150 -4.01 -13.51 -5.99
CA ALA A 150 -4.61 -14.45 -5.05
C ALA A 150 -5.65 -13.80 -4.13
N LEU A 151 -5.40 -12.57 -3.66
CA LEU A 151 -6.33 -11.79 -2.83
C LEU A 151 -7.59 -11.42 -3.60
N GLU A 152 -7.45 -10.99 -4.86
CA GLU A 152 -8.59 -10.71 -5.74
C GLU A 152 -9.44 -11.97 -5.95
N SER A 153 -8.80 -13.09 -6.32
CA SER A 153 -9.49 -14.37 -6.51
C SER A 153 -10.22 -14.82 -5.23
N SER A 154 -9.62 -14.57 -4.06
CA SER A 154 -10.27 -14.80 -2.77
C SER A 154 -11.53 -13.95 -2.57
N LEU A 155 -11.52 -12.64 -2.88
CA LEU A 155 -12.71 -11.78 -2.72
C LEU A 155 -13.85 -12.09 -3.70
N GLN A 156 -13.54 -12.77 -4.81
CA GLN A 156 -14.54 -13.29 -5.75
C GLN A 156 -15.16 -14.62 -5.29
N SER A 157 -14.54 -15.30 -4.32
CA SER A 157 -15.05 -16.54 -3.74
C SER A 157 -16.05 -16.26 -2.61
N ASP A 158 -16.72 -17.30 -2.12
CA ASP A 158 -17.53 -17.19 -0.91
C ASP A 158 -16.60 -17.20 0.33
N LEU A 159 -16.58 -16.09 1.05
CA LEU A 159 -15.75 -15.87 2.22
C LEU A 159 -16.63 -15.41 3.38
N SER A 160 -16.32 -15.87 4.60
CA SER A 160 -16.92 -15.29 5.79
C SER A 160 -16.50 -13.83 5.98
N VAL A 161 -17.26 -13.03 6.73
CA VAL A 161 -16.92 -11.63 7.05
C VAL A 161 -15.50 -11.51 7.63
N ASN A 162 -15.11 -12.47 8.48
CA ASN A 162 -13.78 -12.47 9.10
C ASN A 162 -12.66 -12.72 8.08
N GLN A 163 -12.90 -13.61 7.11
CA GLN A 163 -11.97 -13.82 6.00
C GLN A 163 -11.89 -12.59 5.09
N GLN A 164 -13.06 -12.02 4.75
CA GLN A 164 -13.13 -10.82 3.92
C GLN A 164 -12.37 -9.65 4.56
N ALA A 165 -12.47 -9.44 5.87
CA ALA A 165 -11.75 -8.39 6.59
C ALA A 165 -10.22 -8.47 6.38
N ILE A 166 -9.64 -9.65 6.55
CA ILE A 166 -8.19 -9.88 6.34
C ILE A 166 -7.81 -9.71 4.87
N VAL A 167 -8.54 -10.37 3.96
CA VAL A 167 -8.23 -10.36 2.52
C VAL A 167 -8.35 -8.94 1.96
N PHE A 168 -9.40 -8.20 2.34
CA PHE A 168 -9.63 -6.83 1.90
C PHE A 168 -8.56 -5.87 2.40
N ALA A 169 -8.19 -5.94 3.69
CA ALA A 169 -7.13 -5.13 4.27
C ALA A 169 -5.79 -5.32 3.53
N PHE A 170 -5.40 -6.57 3.28
CA PHE A 170 -4.23 -6.87 2.48
C PHE A 170 -4.35 -6.34 1.05
N TYR A 171 -5.51 -6.49 0.41
CA TYR A 171 -5.67 -6.10 -0.99
C TYR A 171 -5.50 -4.59 -1.18
N ILE A 172 -6.18 -3.77 -0.38
CA ILE A 172 -6.08 -2.30 -0.51
C ILE A 172 -4.67 -1.78 -0.14
N HIS A 173 -3.98 -2.44 0.79
CA HIS A 173 -2.60 -2.09 1.16
C HIS A 173 -1.64 -2.36 0.01
N PHE A 174 -1.64 -3.60 -0.52
CA PHE A 174 -0.70 -3.98 -1.59
C PHE A 174 -0.97 -3.29 -2.91
N VAL A 175 -2.20 -2.84 -3.14
CA VAL A 175 -2.48 -1.93 -4.25
C VAL A 175 -1.72 -0.63 -4.07
N GLY A 176 -1.65 -0.09 -2.87
CA GLY A 176 -0.78 1.03 -2.56
C GLY A 176 0.69 0.73 -2.83
N ASP A 177 1.19 -0.39 -2.31
CA ASP A 177 2.60 -0.82 -2.53
C ASP A 177 2.94 -0.94 -4.01
N ALA A 178 2.04 -1.48 -4.83
CA ALA A 178 2.25 -1.62 -6.27
C ALA A 178 2.35 -0.29 -7.01
N HIS A 179 1.93 0.83 -6.41
CA HIS A 179 2.11 2.16 -6.97
C HIS A 179 3.41 2.84 -6.51
N GLN A 180 4.05 2.37 -5.44
CA GLN A 180 5.37 2.85 -5.00
C GLN A 180 6.45 2.29 -5.95
N PRO A 181 7.14 3.12 -6.77
CA PRO A 181 8.05 2.60 -7.80
C PRO A 181 9.19 1.69 -7.28
N LEU A 182 9.83 2.04 -6.17
CA LEU A 182 10.88 1.26 -5.50
C LEU A 182 10.38 0.02 -4.75
N HIS A 183 9.07 -0.20 -4.63
CA HIS A 183 8.52 -1.51 -4.27
C HIS A 183 8.52 -2.49 -5.45
N ASN A 184 8.81 -2.02 -6.68
CA ASN A 184 8.69 -2.80 -7.91
C ASN A 184 10.03 -2.98 -8.66
N VAL A 185 10.99 -2.09 -8.41
CA VAL A 185 12.31 -2.11 -9.05
C VAL A 185 13.44 -1.94 -8.03
N SER A 186 14.61 -2.49 -8.35
CA SER A 186 15.83 -2.31 -7.57
C SER A 186 17.02 -2.09 -8.48
N ARG A 187 17.92 -1.18 -8.08
CA ARG A 187 19.22 -1.05 -8.72
C ARG A 187 20.12 -2.22 -8.30
N ALA A 188 20.85 -2.78 -9.25
CA ALA A 188 21.77 -3.89 -9.03
C ALA A 188 23.02 -3.78 -9.90
N ASN A 189 24.10 -4.47 -9.53
CA ASN A 189 25.29 -4.61 -10.36
C ASN A 189 25.26 -5.93 -11.16
N LYS A 190 26.29 -6.16 -11.99
CA LYS A 190 26.43 -7.39 -12.81
C LYS A 190 26.53 -8.69 -11.99
N HIS A 191 26.85 -8.60 -10.69
CA HIS A 191 26.89 -9.73 -9.75
C HIS A 191 25.57 -9.93 -9.01
N CYS A 192 24.53 -9.17 -9.37
CA CYS A 192 23.21 -9.18 -8.78
C CYS A 192 23.20 -8.80 -7.29
N GLU A 193 24.20 -8.04 -6.85
CA GLU A 193 24.15 -7.29 -5.60
C GLU A 193 23.26 -6.08 -5.83
N HIS A 194 22.25 -5.90 -4.99
CA HIS A 194 21.16 -4.96 -5.23
C HIS A 194 20.85 -4.12 -4.01
N ASP A 195 20.34 -2.92 -4.26
CA ASP A 195 20.07 -1.92 -3.22
C ASP A 195 18.76 -2.15 -2.46
N ARG A 196 18.05 -3.23 -2.81
CA ARG A 196 16.81 -3.69 -2.16
C ARG A 196 15.70 -2.62 -2.29
N GLY A 197 15.52 -2.13 -3.52
CA GLY A 197 14.60 -1.04 -3.82
C GLY A 197 15.03 0.27 -3.15
N GLY A 198 16.33 0.59 -3.16
CA GLY A 198 16.86 1.81 -2.56
C GLY A 198 17.03 1.80 -1.03
N ASN A 199 16.73 0.70 -0.33
CA ASN A 199 16.88 0.61 1.12
C ASN A 199 18.34 0.73 1.60
N THR A 200 19.30 0.26 0.80
CA THR A 200 20.74 0.37 1.13
C THR A 200 21.37 1.65 0.58
N TYR A 201 20.59 2.51 -0.06
CA TYR A 201 21.06 3.75 -0.67
C TYR A 201 20.83 4.93 0.28
N CYS A 202 21.85 5.32 1.05
CA CYS A 202 21.67 6.34 2.10
C CYS A 202 21.74 7.77 1.55
N LEU A 203 20.70 8.58 1.80
CA LEU A 203 20.61 9.99 1.39
C LEU A 203 21.03 10.96 2.49
N LYS A 204 20.69 10.63 3.74
CA LYS A 204 21.03 11.44 4.91
C LYS A 204 21.56 10.55 6.03
N LYS A 205 22.69 10.94 6.61
CA LYS A 205 23.25 10.28 7.80
C LYS A 205 22.94 11.11 9.05
N LYS A 206 22.78 10.45 10.19
CA LYS A 206 22.78 11.04 11.54
C LYS A 206 23.83 10.28 12.36
N GLY A 207 25.03 10.84 12.45
CA GLY A 207 26.21 10.11 12.91
C GLY A 207 26.52 8.93 11.99
N ALA A 208 26.73 7.74 12.57
CA ALA A 208 27.00 6.51 11.82
C ALA A 208 25.76 5.85 11.21
N LYS A 209 24.54 6.28 11.58
CA LYS A 209 23.28 5.67 11.11
C LYS A 209 22.73 6.41 9.90
N CYS A 210 22.17 5.68 8.95
CA CYS A 210 21.35 6.28 7.91
C CYS A 210 20.03 6.76 8.50
N SER A 211 19.72 8.05 8.38
CA SER A 211 18.47 8.66 8.87
C SER A 211 17.42 8.83 7.77
N LEU A 212 17.82 8.77 6.50
CA LEU A 212 16.92 8.72 5.34
C LEU A 212 17.63 7.98 4.20
N ASN A 213 17.07 6.88 3.72
CA ASN A 213 17.50 6.20 2.49
C ASN A 213 16.59 6.53 1.30
N ALA A 214 16.96 6.09 0.09
CA ALA A 214 16.19 6.37 -1.11
C ALA A 214 14.79 5.74 -1.07
N HIS A 215 14.67 4.53 -0.54
CA HIS A 215 13.37 3.87 -0.35
C HIS A 215 12.43 4.71 0.51
N GLN A 216 12.89 5.10 1.70
CA GLN A 216 12.17 5.96 2.61
C GLN A 216 11.84 7.31 1.99
N PHE A 217 12.70 7.87 1.14
CA PHE A 217 12.38 9.09 0.41
C PHE A 217 11.18 8.90 -0.53
N TRP A 218 11.09 7.77 -1.23
CA TRP A 218 9.95 7.43 -2.09
C TRP A 218 8.71 6.98 -1.31
N ASP A 219 8.86 6.30 -0.16
CA ASP A 219 7.79 6.04 0.84
C ASP A 219 7.34 7.32 1.55
N LEU A 220 8.05 8.43 1.33
CA LEU A 220 7.60 9.75 1.71
C LEU A 220 7.00 10.51 0.50
N ALA A 221 6.69 9.81 -0.59
CA ALA A 221 6.30 10.39 -1.89
C ALA A 221 7.24 11.48 -2.42
N ALA A 222 8.52 11.43 -2.05
CA ALA A 222 9.48 12.50 -2.35
C ALA A 222 9.09 13.89 -1.80
N PHE A 223 8.07 13.97 -0.93
CA PHE A 223 7.67 15.18 -0.24
C PHE A 223 8.45 15.35 1.06
N ASN A 224 8.59 16.60 1.48
CA ASN A 224 9.06 16.84 2.83
C ASN A 224 7.98 16.41 3.83
N PRO A 225 8.37 15.95 5.04
CA PRO A 225 7.44 15.56 6.08
C PRO A 225 6.38 16.61 6.46
N VAL A 226 6.52 17.86 6.03
CA VAL A 226 5.60 18.95 6.39
C VAL A 226 4.76 19.46 5.22
N GLU A 227 4.91 18.88 4.03
CA GLU A 227 4.19 19.32 2.84
C GLU A 227 2.89 18.52 2.65
N PRO A 228 1.71 19.18 2.63
CA PRO A 228 0.48 18.51 2.32
C PRO A 228 0.35 18.17 0.83
N ILE A 229 -0.20 17.00 0.55
CA ILE A 229 -0.58 16.57 -0.79
C ILE A 229 -2.09 16.51 -0.84
N ASP A 230 -2.68 17.26 -1.75
CA ASP A 230 -4.07 17.11 -2.12
C ASP A 230 -4.21 15.90 -3.06
N ILE A 231 -4.89 14.84 -2.60
CA ILE A 231 -5.17 13.66 -3.42
C ILE A 231 -6.51 13.88 -4.11
N GLN A 232 -6.48 13.90 -5.44
CA GLN A 232 -7.67 13.96 -6.27
C GLN A 232 -7.89 12.61 -6.96
N PRO A 233 -8.58 11.63 -6.31
CA PRO A 233 -8.84 10.35 -6.95
C PRO A 233 -9.74 10.55 -8.17
N VAL A 234 -9.35 9.98 -9.31
CA VAL A 234 -10.20 9.93 -10.50
C VAL A 234 -11.38 9.00 -10.22
N LYS A 235 -12.60 9.52 -10.37
CA LYS A 235 -13.83 8.73 -10.27
C LYS A 235 -13.90 7.74 -11.43
N HIS A 236 -13.74 6.45 -11.16
CA HIS A 236 -13.83 5.42 -12.17
C HIS A 236 -15.27 4.90 -12.35
N LYS A 237 -15.71 4.83 -13.61
CA LYS A 237 -16.98 4.18 -14.00
C LYS A 237 -16.87 2.66 -14.14
N ALA A 238 -15.70 2.06 -13.88
CA ALA A 238 -15.46 0.65 -14.10
C ALA A 238 -16.48 -0.24 -13.36
N ALA A 239 -16.93 -1.29 -14.05
CA ALA A 239 -17.85 -2.29 -13.53
C ALA A 239 -17.06 -3.39 -12.80
N CYS A 240 -17.70 -4.01 -11.82
CA CYS A 240 -17.10 -5.11 -11.07
C CYS A 240 -17.04 -6.38 -11.91
N GLY A 241 -15.93 -7.12 -11.83
CA GLY A 241 -15.81 -8.43 -12.49
C GLY A 241 -15.13 -8.43 -13.87
N THR A 242 -14.80 -7.28 -14.46
CA THR A 242 -13.67 -7.25 -15.40
C THR A 242 -12.42 -7.27 -14.52
N SER A 243 -11.80 -8.45 -14.32
CA SER A 243 -10.47 -8.55 -13.70
C SER A 243 -9.64 -7.41 -14.28
N PRO A 244 -9.11 -6.47 -13.48
CA PRO A 244 -8.60 -5.33 -14.16
C PRO A 244 -7.30 -5.82 -14.82
N VAL A 245 -7.11 -5.40 -16.06
CA VAL A 245 -5.86 -5.57 -16.82
C VAL A 245 -4.69 -4.91 -16.06
N TRP A 246 -4.99 -4.17 -15.00
CA TRP A 246 -4.07 -3.44 -14.16
C TRP A 246 -3.01 -4.24 -13.41
N VAL A 247 -3.16 -5.52 -13.04
CA VAL A 247 -2.08 -6.19 -12.28
C VAL A 247 -0.84 -6.32 -13.17
N SER A 248 -1.04 -6.62 -14.47
CA SER A 248 0.00 -6.53 -15.49
C SER A 248 0.41 -5.09 -15.78
N ASP A 249 -0.53 -4.15 -15.84
CA ASP A 249 -0.20 -2.74 -16.13
C ASP A 249 0.61 -2.10 -14.99
N LEU A 250 0.37 -2.46 -13.73
CA LEU A 250 1.07 -1.94 -12.55
C LEU A 250 2.58 -2.17 -12.65
N LEU A 251 2.99 -3.37 -13.10
CA LEU A 251 4.40 -3.66 -13.32
C LEU A 251 4.97 -2.95 -14.53
N ALA A 252 4.19 -2.83 -15.62
CA ALA A 252 4.62 -2.08 -16.79
C ALA A 252 4.84 -0.60 -16.46
N GLU A 253 3.86 0.03 -15.80
CA GLU A 253 3.93 1.41 -15.29
C GLU A 253 5.15 1.63 -14.39
N ALA A 254 5.41 0.71 -13.44
CA ALA A 254 6.56 0.84 -12.55
C ALA A 254 7.89 0.74 -13.32
N LYS A 255 7.98 -0.12 -14.34
CA LYS A 255 9.17 -0.26 -15.20
C LYS A 255 9.44 1.01 -16.01
N GLU A 256 8.40 1.70 -16.49
CA GLU A 256 8.54 2.96 -17.23
C GLU A 256 9.18 4.07 -16.37
N LEU A 257 8.93 4.05 -15.06
CA LEU A 257 9.43 5.06 -14.13
C LEU A 257 10.91 4.90 -13.78
N VAL A 258 11.55 3.78 -14.14
CA VAL A 258 12.94 3.45 -13.74
C VAL A 258 13.92 4.59 -14.02
N VAL A 259 13.77 5.26 -15.17
CA VAL A 259 14.64 6.35 -15.61
C VAL A 259 14.55 7.61 -14.74
N SER A 260 13.51 7.69 -13.90
CA SER A 260 13.22 8.81 -13.02
C SER A 260 13.47 8.51 -11.53
N LEU A 261 13.82 7.27 -11.16
CA LEU A 261 13.88 6.86 -9.74
C LEU A 261 15.20 7.21 -9.05
N TYR A 262 16.28 7.26 -9.83
CA TYR A 262 17.60 7.63 -9.36
C TYR A 262 18.09 8.84 -10.16
N PRO A 263 18.53 9.92 -9.50
CA PRO A 263 19.05 11.10 -10.18
C PRO A 263 20.40 10.81 -10.85
N LYS A 264 20.72 11.60 -11.88
CA LYS A 264 22.08 11.61 -12.46
C LYS A 264 23.10 11.94 -11.37
N ASN A 265 24.27 11.28 -11.45
CA ASN A 265 25.34 11.41 -10.47
C ASN A 265 24.89 11.19 -9.03
N ASP A 266 23.76 10.49 -8.84
CA ASP A 266 23.26 10.15 -7.51
C ASP A 266 22.95 11.41 -6.64
N ASP A 267 22.72 12.57 -7.26
CA ASP A 267 22.37 13.82 -6.57
C ASP A 267 20.87 13.91 -6.24
N PHE A 268 20.48 13.29 -5.13
CA PHE A 268 19.11 13.35 -4.60
C PHE A 268 18.72 14.74 -4.06
N ASN A 269 19.66 15.69 -3.95
CA ASN A 269 19.36 17.07 -3.57
C ASN A 269 19.04 17.96 -4.77
N ASN A 270 19.27 17.46 -6.00
CA ASN A 270 18.93 18.17 -7.22
C ASN A 270 17.45 18.60 -7.24
N ALA A 271 17.22 19.91 -7.38
CA ALA A 271 15.87 20.48 -7.32
C ALA A 271 14.95 19.96 -8.44
N LYS A 272 15.47 19.75 -9.65
CA LYS A 272 14.70 19.23 -10.78
C LYS A 272 14.30 17.77 -10.54
N TYR A 273 15.21 16.94 -10.04
CA TYR A 273 14.89 15.57 -9.64
C TYR A 273 13.81 15.53 -8.57
N ARG A 274 13.95 16.31 -7.48
CA ARG A 274 12.95 16.35 -6.40
C ARG A 274 11.57 16.80 -6.89
N SER A 275 11.53 17.82 -7.75
CA SER A 275 10.28 18.28 -8.36
C SER A 275 9.62 17.18 -9.20
N ASN A 276 10.39 16.50 -10.05
CA ASN A 276 9.91 15.38 -10.86
C ASN A 276 9.43 14.20 -9.99
N ALA A 277 10.21 13.82 -8.98
CA ALA A 277 9.86 12.74 -8.07
C ALA A 277 8.56 13.03 -7.30
N LYS A 278 8.35 14.27 -6.83
CA LYS A 278 7.08 14.70 -6.21
C LYS A 278 5.90 14.60 -7.18
N SER A 279 6.09 15.04 -8.42
CA SER A 279 5.05 14.97 -9.46
C SER A 279 4.66 13.52 -9.78
N ILE A 280 5.65 12.64 -9.96
CA ILE A 280 5.44 11.21 -10.17
C ILE A 280 4.72 10.62 -8.97
N ALA A 281 5.23 10.83 -7.76
CA ALA A 281 4.65 10.26 -6.55
C ALA A 281 3.20 10.70 -6.33
N LYS A 282 2.89 11.98 -6.54
CA LYS A 282 1.49 12.47 -6.50
C LYS A 282 0.61 11.70 -7.48
N SER A 283 1.03 11.58 -8.73
CA SER A 283 0.28 10.83 -9.75
C SER A 283 0.09 9.36 -9.37
N ARG A 284 1.12 8.70 -8.83
CA ARG A 284 1.03 7.31 -8.35
C ARG A 284 0.03 7.15 -7.20
N VAL A 285 0.03 8.08 -6.25
CA VAL A 285 -0.89 8.11 -5.12
C VAL A 285 -2.34 8.29 -5.58
N GLU A 286 -2.59 9.20 -6.52
CA GLU A 286 -3.91 9.43 -7.11
C GLU A 286 -4.42 8.17 -7.84
N MET A 287 -3.56 7.51 -8.64
CA MET A 287 -3.90 6.27 -9.32
C MET A 287 -4.21 5.12 -8.34
N ALA A 288 -3.48 5.02 -7.25
CA ALA A 288 -3.77 4.01 -6.24
C ALA A 288 -5.10 4.28 -5.52
N ALA A 289 -5.38 5.54 -5.16
CA ALA A 289 -6.66 5.90 -4.55
C ALA A 289 -7.82 5.58 -5.49
N SER A 290 -7.67 5.92 -6.76
CA SER A 290 -8.58 5.57 -7.85
C SER A 290 -8.84 4.06 -7.99
N ARG A 291 -7.80 3.23 -7.90
CA ARG A 291 -7.91 1.77 -8.00
C ARG A 291 -8.46 1.15 -6.71
N THR A 292 -8.08 1.66 -5.55
CA THR A 292 -8.66 1.30 -4.26
C THR A 292 -10.16 1.63 -4.20
N ALA A 293 -10.59 2.75 -4.79
CA ALA A 293 -12.01 3.11 -4.87
C ALA A 293 -12.81 2.09 -5.70
N GLN A 294 -12.22 1.57 -6.80
CA GLN A 294 -12.82 0.50 -7.58
C GLN A 294 -12.93 -0.80 -6.78
N ILE A 295 -11.89 -1.17 -6.03
CA ILE A 295 -11.92 -2.33 -5.12
C ILE A 295 -13.02 -2.17 -4.07
N MET A 296 -13.10 -1.01 -3.41
CA MET A 296 -14.13 -0.70 -2.43
C MET A 296 -15.52 -0.87 -3.04
N LYS A 297 -15.76 -0.27 -4.21
CA LYS A 297 -17.04 -0.38 -4.92
C LYS A 297 -17.44 -1.82 -5.22
N CYS A 298 -16.48 -2.69 -5.53
CA CYS A 298 -16.75 -4.05 -5.97
C CYS A 298 -16.80 -5.10 -4.88
N TYR A 299 -16.01 -4.92 -3.83
CA TYR A 299 -15.81 -5.95 -2.82
C TYR A 299 -16.34 -5.56 -1.44
N LEU A 300 -16.63 -4.28 -1.18
CA LEU A 300 -17.51 -3.91 -0.06
C LEU A 300 -18.95 -4.16 -0.50
N ARG A 301 -19.51 -5.29 -0.09
CA ARG A 301 -20.92 -5.60 -0.34
C ARG A 301 -21.78 -4.77 0.62
N ASP A 302 -22.84 -4.16 0.10
CA ASP A 302 -23.87 -3.57 0.95
C ASP A 302 -24.45 -4.67 1.84
N THR A 303 -24.43 -4.49 3.16
CA THR A 303 -25.27 -5.28 4.05
C THR A 303 -26.71 -5.04 3.62
N LYS A 304 -27.39 -6.06 3.12
CA LYS A 304 -28.84 -5.97 2.85
C LYS A 304 -29.51 -5.46 4.14
N LYS A 305 -30.34 -4.44 3.98
CA LYS A 305 -31.17 -3.89 5.06
C LYS A 305 -31.97 -5.00 5.73
#